data_AF-A0A016W5Y9-F1
#
_entry.id   AF-A0A016W5Y9-F1
#
_cell.length_a   1.000
_cell.length_b   1.000
_cell.length_c   1.000
_cell.angle_alpha   90.00
_cell.angle_beta   90.00
_cell.angle_gamma   90.00
#
_symmetry.space_group_name_H-M   'P 1'
#
loop_
_entity.id
_entity.type
_entity.pdbx_description
1 polymer ?
#
loop_
_entity_poly.entity_id
_entity_poly.type
_entity_poly.pdbx_seq_one_letter_code
_entity_poly.pdbx_strand_id
1 'polypeptide(L)'
;CFIYRIIWDLIKEKLIFPYVDLDIHFFDLGIENRDATNDQVTIDAAQATLKYNVAVKCATITPDEARVEEFKLKKMWKSPNGTIRNILG
;
A
#
# COMPACT_ATOMS: atom_id res chain seq x y z
N CYS A 1 -11.06 2.58 4.72
CA CYS A 1 -10.11 1.48 5.03
C CYS A 1 -9.13 1.84 6.16
N PHE A 2 -9.53 2.63 7.17
CA PHE A 2 -8.65 3.02 8.29
C PHE A 2 -8.38 1.87 9.27
N ILE A 3 -9.35 0.97 9.42
CA ILE A 3 -9.28 -0.16 10.37
C ILE A 3 -8.09 -1.07 10.08
N TYR A 4 -7.79 -1.37 8.81
CA TYR A 4 -6.67 -2.24 8.47
C TYR A 4 -5.31 -1.62 8.77
N ARG A 5 -5.17 -0.28 8.69
CA ARG A 5 -3.94 0.42 9.09
C ARG A 5 -3.72 0.32 10.59
N ILE A 6 -4.75 0.58 11.38
CA ILE A 6 -4.71 0.48 12.85
C ILE A 6 -4.41 -0.96 13.29
N ILE A 7 -5.08 -1.95 12.68
CA ILE A 7 -4.84 -3.36 13.01
C ILE A 7 -3.40 -3.76 12.64
N TRP A 8 -2.88 -3.31 11.49
CA TRP A 8 -1.51 -3.61 11.09
C TRP A 8 -0.47 -3.04 12.05
N ASP A 9 -0.67 -1.82 12.53
CA ASP A 9 0.20 -1.21 13.53
C ASP A 9 0.17 -1.99 14.84
N LEU A 10 -1.02 -2.38 15.32
CA LEU A 10 -1.16 -3.22 16.52
C LEU A 10 -0.51 -4.60 16.38
N ILE A 11 -0.61 -5.24 15.21
CA ILE A 11 0.02 -6.54 14.95
C ILE A 11 1.54 -6.41 15.00
N LYS A 12 2.11 -5.40 14.32
CA LYS A 12 3.57 -5.19 14.32
C LYS A 12 4.10 -4.97 15.73
N GLU A 13 3.46 -4.08 16.49
CA GLU A 13 3.90 -3.70 17.84
C GLU A 13 3.77 -4.84 18.84
N LYS A 14 2.67 -5.59 18.81
CA LYS A 14 2.41 -6.62 19.83
C LYS A 14 2.97 -7.99 19.49
N LEU A 15 3.05 -8.33 18.20
CA LEU A 15 3.29 -9.71 17.77
C LEU A 15 4.56 -9.91 16.94
N ILE A 16 5.18 -8.83 16.41
CA ILE A 16 6.36 -8.96 15.55
C ILE A 16 7.59 -8.36 16.23
N PHE A 17 7.60 -7.05 16.46
CA PHE A 17 8.78 -6.34 16.99
C PHE A 17 9.29 -6.80 18.36
N PRO A 18 8.46 -7.33 19.29
CA PRO A 18 8.96 -7.87 20.54
C PRO A 18 9.78 -9.16 20.37
N TYR A 19 9.65 -9.85 19.23
CA TYR A 19 10.20 -11.18 19.02
C TYR A 19 11.21 -11.25 17.87
N VAL A 20 11.15 -10.32 16.93
CA VAL A 20 11.98 -10.31 15.73
C VAL A 20 12.41 -8.88 15.39
N ASP A 21 13.71 -8.69 15.23
CA ASP A 21 14.27 -7.46 14.66
C ASP A 21 14.23 -7.58 13.12
N LEU A 22 13.57 -6.64 12.46
CA LEU A 22 13.32 -6.65 11.03
C LEU A 22 13.62 -5.28 10.42
N ASP A 23 14.42 -5.24 9.37
CA ASP A 23 14.53 -4.06 8.50
C ASP A 23 13.31 -4.00 7.58
N ILE A 24 12.39 -3.08 7.86
CA ILE A 24 11.13 -2.94 7.13
C ILE A 24 11.17 -1.69 6.26
N HIS A 25 11.22 -1.89 4.94
CA HIS A 25 10.96 -0.83 3.97
C HIS A 25 9.45 -0.58 3.87
N PHE A 26 9.00 0.54 4.44
CA PHE A 26 7.59 0.89 4.49
C PHE A 26 7.15 1.77 3.31
N PHE A 27 6.06 1.38 2.65
CA PHE A 27 5.44 2.12 1.56
C PHE A 27 3.94 2.33 1.87
N ASP A 28 3.49 3.58 1.96
CA ASP A 28 2.08 3.90 2.21
C ASP A 28 1.26 3.83 0.90
N LEU A 29 0.52 2.74 0.71
CA LEU A 29 -0.38 2.56 -0.44
C LEU A 29 -1.82 3.07 -0.18
N GLY A 30 -2.01 3.93 0.82
CA GLY A 30 -3.26 4.64 1.07
C GLY A 30 -3.67 5.52 -0.11
N ILE A 31 -4.98 5.68 -0.32
CA ILE A 31 -5.51 6.37 -1.52
C ILE A 31 -5.03 7.82 -1.63
N GLU A 32 -4.91 8.51 -0.50
CA GLU A 32 -4.41 9.90 -0.43
C GLU A 32 -2.92 9.99 -0.81
N ASN A 33 -2.08 9.09 -0.29
CA ASN A 33 -0.66 9.08 -0.62
C ASN A 33 -0.41 8.66 -2.08
N ARG A 34 -1.21 7.72 -2.58
CA ARG A 34 -1.21 7.34 -3.99
C ARG A 34 -1.58 8.53 -4.86
N ASP A 35 -2.64 9.27 -4.52
CA ASP A 35 -3.02 10.46 -5.28
C ASP A 35 -1.94 11.56 -5.22
N ALA A 36 -1.35 11.80 -4.05
CA ALA A 36 -0.28 12.78 -3.86
C ALA A 36 0.95 12.47 -4.73
N THR A 37 1.36 11.20 -4.78
CA THR A 37 2.52 10.70 -5.53
C THR A 37 2.23 10.36 -7.00
N ASN A 38 1.03 10.65 -7.50
CA ASN A 38 0.57 10.22 -8.82
C ASN A 38 0.69 8.70 -9.06
N ASP A 39 0.46 7.91 -8.01
CA ASP A 39 0.56 6.45 -7.91
C ASP A 39 1.98 5.89 -8.09
N GLN A 40 3.01 6.74 -8.04
CA GLN A 40 4.41 6.33 -8.11
C GLN A 40 4.79 5.41 -6.94
N VAL A 41 4.25 5.67 -5.74
CA VAL A 41 4.50 4.82 -4.55
C VAL A 41 4.13 3.35 -4.77
N THR A 42 3.12 3.07 -5.61
CA THR A 42 2.72 1.70 -5.96
C THR A 42 3.77 1.01 -6.83
N ILE A 43 4.40 1.75 -7.74
CA ILE A 43 5.49 1.26 -8.61
C ILE A 43 6.74 1.02 -7.76
N ASP A 44 7.09 1.97 -6.89
CA ASP A 44 8.26 1.88 -6.03
C ASP A 44 8.15 0.68 -5.07
N ALA A 45 6.95 0.43 -4.51
CA ALA A 45 6.68 -0.75 -3.70
C ALA A 45 6.85 -2.07 -4.47
N ALA A 46 6.43 -2.11 -5.75
CA ALA A 46 6.62 -3.27 -6.60
C ALA A 46 8.11 -3.50 -6.92
N GLN A 47 8.86 -2.43 -7.21
CA GLN A 47 10.30 -2.52 -7.46
C GLN A 47 11.08 -2.94 -6.20
N ALA A 48 10.70 -2.44 -5.02
CA ALA A 48 11.26 -2.90 -3.77
C ALA A 48 10.97 -4.40 -3.55
N THR A 49 9.76 -4.85 -3.89
CA THR A 49 9.42 -6.28 -3.81
C THR A 49 10.30 -7.13 -4.74
N LEU A 50 10.57 -6.67 -5.97
CA LEU A 50 11.52 -7.34 -6.88
C LEU A 50 12.94 -7.41 -6.29
N LYS A 51 13.38 -6.36 -5.59
CA LYS A 51 14.72 -6.29 -4.99
C LYS A 51 14.85 -7.19 -3.75
N TYR A 52 13.83 -7.23 -2.89
CA TYR A 52 13.88 -7.89 -1.59
C TYR A 52 13.13 -9.25 -1.54
N ASN A 53 12.49 -9.65 -2.65
CA ASN A 53 11.75 -10.90 -2.88
C ASN A 53 10.51 -11.16 -2.01
N VAL A 54 10.39 -10.54 -0.83
CA VAL A 54 9.28 -10.73 0.09
C VAL A 54 8.61 -9.40 0.38
N ALA A 55 7.28 -9.37 0.32
CA ALA A 55 6.49 -8.20 0.67
C ALA A 55 5.21 -8.60 1.41
N VAL A 56 4.79 -7.76 2.35
CA VAL A 56 3.50 -7.88 3.03
C VAL A 56 2.68 -6.65 2.70
N LYS A 57 1.48 -6.88 2.15
CA LYS A 57 0.60 -5.80 1.68
C LYS A 57 -0.75 -5.83 2.41
N CYS A 58 -1.15 -4.67 2.91
CA CYS A 58 -2.50 -4.45 3.43
C CYS A 58 -3.54 -4.24 2.30
N ALA A 59 -4.82 -4.43 2.62
CA ALA A 59 -5.91 -4.17 1.69
C ALA A 59 -6.00 -2.69 1.32
N THR A 60 -6.18 -2.39 0.03
CA THR A 60 -6.19 -1.03 -0.52
C THR A 60 -7.49 -0.74 -1.25
N ILE A 61 -7.90 0.53 -1.26
CA ILE A 61 -9.08 0.99 -2.02
C ILE A 61 -8.72 1.06 -3.51
N THR A 62 -9.54 0.46 -4.36
CA THR A 62 -9.61 0.79 -5.79
C THR A 62 -10.74 1.80 -5.95
N PRO A 63 -10.47 3.06 -6.34
CA PRO A 63 -11.51 4.08 -6.38
C PRO A 63 -12.49 3.84 -7.52
N ASP A 64 -13.79 3.95 -7.24
CA ASP A 64 -14.86 4.17 -8.20
C ASP A 64 -15.20 5.67 -8.28
N GLU A 65 -16.19 6.05 -9.08
CA GLU A 65 -16.61 7.45 -9.25
C GLU A 65 -16.98 8.12 -7.91
N ALA A 66 -17.71 7.40 -7.05
CA ALA A 66 -18.09 7.90 -5.73
C ALA A 66 -16.88 8.13 -4.82
N ARG A 67 -15.87 7.25 -4.87
CA ARG A 67 -14.62 7.41 -4.10
C ARG A 67 -13.75 8.53 -4.66
N VAL A 68 -13.78 8.80 -5.97
CA VAL A 68 -13.08 9.95 -6.57
C VAL A 68 -13.65 11.26 -6.02
N GLU A 69 -14.98 11.37 -5.91
CA GLU A 69 -15.63 12.55 -5.32
C GLU A 69 -15.40 12.65 -3.80
N GLU A 70 -15.57 11.55 -3.06
CA GLU A 70 -15.40 11.50 -1.61
C GLU A 70 -14.00 11.94 -1.17
N PHE A 71 -12.96 11.44 -1.85
CA PHE A 71 -11.56 11.73 -1.52
C PHE A 71 -10.95 12.87 -2.36
N LYS A 72 -11.74 13.50 -3.26
CA LYS A 72 -11.30 14.56 -4.17
C LYS A 72 -10.03 14.19 -4.95
N LEU A 73 -10.01 12.98 -5.50
CA LEU A 73 -8.85 12.43 -6.20
C LEU A 73 -8.63 13.16 -7.53
N LYS A 74 -7.36 13.28 -7.96
CA LYS A 74 -6.99 13.85 -9.26
C LYS A 74 -7.59 13.06 -10.43
N LYS A 75 -7.68 11.74 -10.27
CA LYS A 75 -8.28 10.81 -11.24
C LYS A 75 -8.62 9.47 -10.61
N MET A 76 -9.34 8.65 -11.36
CA MET A 76 -9.57 7.25 -11.02
C MET A 76 -8.28 6.43 -11.20
N TRP A 77 -7.59 6.16 -10.08
CA TRP A 77 -6.36 5.37 -10.08
C TRP A 77 -6.62 3.88 -10.28
N LYS A 78 -5.69 3.19 -10.97
CA LYS A 78 -5.78 1.73 -11.19
C LYS A 78 -5.66 0.97 -9.86
N SER A 79 -6.09 -0.29 -9.82
CA SER A 79 -5.92 -1.12 -8.63
C SER A 79 -4.43 -1.36 -8.32
N PRO A 80 -3.95 -1.08 -7.08
CA PRO A 80 -2.57 -1.37 -6.68
C PRO A 80 -2.20 -2.83 -6.86
N ASN A 81 -3.16 -3.73 -6.60
CA ASN A 81 -2.94 -5.16 -6.75
C ASN A 81 -2.64 -5.53 -8.21
N GLY A 82 -3.36 -4.90 -9.15
CA GLY A 82 -3.12 -5.10 -10.59
C GLY A 82 -1.77 -4.54 -11.02
N THR A 83 -1.44 -3.32 -10.60
CA THR A 83 -0.15 -2.69 -10.90
C THR A 83 1.02 -3.52 -10.38
N ILE A 84 0.97 -3.96 -9.11
CA ILE A 84 2.05 -4.77 -8.51
C ILE A 84 2.19 -6.12 -9.22
N ARG A 85 1.09 -6.84 -9.48
CA ARG A 85 1.14 -8.13 -10.19
C ARG A 85 1.76 -8.01 -11.58
N ASN A 86 1.36 -7.00 -12.35
CA ASN A 86 1.91 -6.78 -13.68
C ASN A 86 3.41 -6.47 -13.68
N ILE A 87 3.96 -5.91 -12.60
CA ILE A 87 5.38 -5.60 -12.47
C ILE A 87 6.17 -6.84 -12.00
N LEU A 88 5.58 -7.65 -11.11
CA LEU A 88 6.25 -8.85 -10.57
C LEU A 88 6.33 -10.02 -11.57
N GLY A 89 5.42 -10.08 -12.54
CA GLY A 89 5.32 -11.18 -13.51
C GLY A 89 4.08 -12.02 -13.28
#